data_AF-A0A7Z7PRQ5-F1
#
_entry.id   AF-A0A7Z7PRQ5-F1
#
_cell.length_a   1.000
_cell.length_b   1.000
_cell.length_c   1.000
_cell.angle_alpha   90.00
_cell.angle_beta   90.00
_cell.angle_gamma   90.00
#
_symmetry.space_group_name_H-M   'P 1'
#
loop_
_entity.id
_entity.type
_entity.pdbx_description
1 polymer ?
#
loop_
_entity_poly.entity_id
_entity_poly.type
_entity_poly.pdbx_seq_one_letter_code
_entity_poly.pdbx_strand_id
1 'polypeptide(L)'
;MKMFARIVVAGILAVAVVMDASAEEPRSSGTGFAITADGWLMTNAHVVDGCDRVEVKGRGVATDPRIDATNDLALIKVNADTPMVPLTFRRAPIRLGEDIVAIGYPLADLLADSVKITTGNVNALAGLRNDTRYIQISTPIQPGNSGGPVVDRDGFLLGITSATFSKQAADQIGITAQNVNFAIRGSVADLFMQSQNLASQSGDRQDGQSTLSTADLADKVTPSVHQVLCYGKPEVEASPQGRETVTSLPRSSVSTVLLDARGYDAIGFDYATLKDVTFQGCRAACESDGQCKAVTYNAKHRFCFLKNDVVVLIRNADAIVAYSASKAADVIMSDFTSYSGMDLPGGDYKRIRQTNYLECFVACVGDNACRAFAYVSKKKECWLKNALGRPRATKGVDLGVK
;
A
#
# COMPACT_ATOMS: atom_id res chain seq x y z
N MET A 1 -50.95 27.50 -62.67
CA MET A 1 -50.69 26.89 -61.34
C MET A 1 -49.29 26.27 -61.34
N LYS A 2 -48.44 26.67 -60.40
CA LYS A 2 -47.05 26.22 -60.25
C LYS A 2 -47.01 24.85 -59.56
N MET A 3 -46.31 23.87 -60.14
CA MET A 3 -46.10 22.54 -59.59
C MET A 3 -44.69 22.51 -58.96
N PHE A 4 -44.61 22.51 -57.62
CA PHE A 4 -43.34 22.42 -56.89
C PHE A 4 -42.99 20.93 -56.66
N ALA A 5 -41.87 20.48 -57.24
CA ALA A 5 -41.26 19.20 -56.95
C ALA A 5 -40.53 19.27 -55.60
N ARG A 6 -40.84 18.35 -54.67
CA ARG A 6 -40.09 18.18 -53.42
C ARG A 6 -39.07 17.05 -53.60
N ILE A 7 -37.79 17.42 -53.63
CA ILE A 7 -36.66 16.49 -53.52
C ILE A 7 -36.44 16.21 -52.03
N VAL A 8 -36.55 14.95 -51.61
CA VAL A 8 -36.19 14.51 -50.26
C VAL A 8 -34.76 13.97 -50.32
N VAL A 9 -33.82 14.69 -49.70
CA VAL A 9 -32.44 14.24 -49.52
C VAL A 9 -32.38 13.41 -48.24
N ALA A 10 -32.16 12.10 -48.37
CA ALA A 10 -31.91 11.21 -47.24
C ALA A 10 -30.47 11.41 -46.76
N GLY A 11 -30.29 12.10 -45.63
CA GLY A 11 -29.01 12.21 -44.94
C GLY A 11 -28.73 10.94 -44.13
N ILE A 12 -27.73 10.16 -44.54
CA ILE A 12 -27.20 9.05 -43.74
C ILE A 12 -26.33 9.67 -42.64
N LEU A 13 -26.83 9.66 -41.39
CA LEU A 13 -26.00 9.92 -40.22
C LEU A 13 -25.16 8.67 -39.93
N ALA A 14 -23.86 8.71 -40.23
CA ALA A 14 -22.92 7.75 -39.71
C ALA A 14 -22.70 8.04 -38.21
N VAL A 15 -23.25 7.20 -37.35
CA VAL A 15 -22.95 7.24 -35.91
C VAL A 15 -21.57 6.61 -35.72
N ALA A 16 -20.58 7.44 -35.42
CA ALA A 16 -19.29 6.96 -34.92
C ALA A 16 -19.52 6.37 -33.53
N VAL A 17 -19.46 5.04 -33.42
CA VAL A 17 -19.39 4.35 -32.13
C VAL A 17 -18.00 4.61 -31.57
N VAL A 18 -17.90 5.54 -30.63
CA VAL A 18 -16.69 5.74 -29.83
C VAL A 18 -16.60 4.52 -28.90
N MET A 19 -15.72 3.58 -29.24
CA MET A 19 -15.38 2.48 -28.34
C MET A 19 -14.55 3.08 -27.21
N ASP A 20 -15.21 3.33 -26.07
CA ASP A 20 -14.54 3.67 -24.82
C ASP A 20 -13.81 2.40 -24.36
N ALA A 21 -12.52 2.30 -24.69
CA ALA A 21 -11.64 1.29 -24.14
C ALA A 21 -11.39 1.67 -22.67
N SER A 22 -12.27 1.24 -21.77
CA SER A 22 -12.01 1.26 -20.34
C SER A 22 -10.69 0.52 -20.09
N ALA A 23 -9.63 1.26 -19.80
CA ALA A 23 -8.38 0.66 -19.35
C ALA A 23 -8.70 -0.15 -18.09
N GLU A 24 -8.39 -1.45 -18.13
CA GLU A 24 -8.50 -2.30 -16.94
C GLU A 24 -7.57 -1.72 -15.87
N GLU A 25 -8.09 -1.44 -14.67
CA GLU A 25 -7.29 -0.91 -13.56
C GLU A 25 -6.65 -2.07 -12.77
N PRO A 26 -5.35 -1.98 -12.42
CA PRO A 26 -4.69 -3.04 -11.67
C PRO A 26 -5.24 -3.14 -10.24
N ARG A 27 -5.50 -4.37 -9.79
CA ARG A 27 -5.93 -4.69 -8.41
C ARG A 27 -4.85 -4.37 -7.39
N SER A 28 -3.60 -4.59 -7.76
CA SER A 28 -2.44 -4.28 -6.93
C SER A 28 -1.20 -4.06 -7.80
N SER A 29 -0.19 -3.40 -7.23
CA SER A 29 1.07 -3.11 -7.90
C SER A 29 2.26 -3.36 -6.98
N GLY A 30 3.40 -3.65 -7.58
CA GLY A 30 4.67 -3.89 -6.92
C GLY A 30 5.85 -3.56 -7.83
N THR A 31 7.03 -3.98 -7.41
CA THR A 31 8.26 -3.84 -8.16
C THR A 31 8.80 -5.22 -8.52
N GLY A 32 9.41 -5.34 -9.69
CA GLY A 32 10.25 -6.48 -10.04
C GLY A 32 11.54 -6.01 -10.70
N PHE A 33 12.51 -6.90 -10.82
CA PHE A 33 13.76 -6.61 -11.51
C PHE A 33 14.21 -7.77 -12.38
N ALA A 34 14.88 -7.47 -13.48
CA ALA A 34 15.41 -8.47 -14.39
C ALA A 34 16.56 -9.26 -13.74
N ILE A 35 16.49 -10.58 -13.88
CA ILE A 35 17.50 -11.53 -13.42
C ILE A 35 18.21 -12.24 -14.58
N THR A 36 17.61 -12.20 -15.78
CA THR A 36 18.24 -12.70 -17.02
C THR A 36 17.99 -11.72 -18.17
N ALA A 37 18.89 -11.72 -19.15
CA ALA A 37 18.77 -10.85 -20.32
C ALA A 37 17.61 -11.26 -21.26
N ASP A 38 17.23 -12.55 -21.25
CA ASP A 38 16.13 -13.07 -22.07
C ASP A 38 14.75 -12.77 -21.50
N GLY A 39 14.64 -12.15 -20.32
CA GLY A 39 13.40 -11.58 -19.83
C GLY A 39 12.76 -12.28 -18.64
N TRP A 40 13.54 -13.00 -17.83
CA TRP A 40 13.08 -13.40 -16.50
C TRP A 40 13.23 -12.24 -15.52
N LEU A 41 12.17 -11.99 -14.75
CA LEU A 41 12.14 -11.03 -13.67
C LEU A 41 11.84 -11.73 -12.35
N MET A 42 12.36 -11.18 -11.27
CA MET A 42 12.03 -11.56 -9.90
C MET A 42 11.17 -10.47 -9.25
N THR A 43 10.21 -10.90 -8.43
CA THR A 43 9.37 -10.04 -7.57
C THR A 43 8.96 -10.85 -6.31
N ASN A 44 8.07 -10.31 -5.47
CA ASN A 44 7.52 -11.07 -4.36
C ASN A 44 6.33 -11.94 -4.80
N ALA A 45 6.14 -13.08 -4.12
CA ALA A 45 5.00 -13.97 -4.37
C ALA A 45 3.66 -13.25 -4.15
N HIS A 46 3.53 -12.49 -3.06
CA HIS A 46 2.27 -11.78 -2.76
C HIS A 46 1.93 -10.68 -3.77
N VAL A 47 2.89 -10.20 -4.58
CA VAL A 47 2.63 -9.19 -5.63
C VAL A 47 1.88 -9.81 -6.81
N VAL A 48 2.11 -11.09 -7.08
CA VAL A 48 1.51 -11.84 -8.20
C VAL A 48 0.45 -12.84 -7.75
N ASP A 49 0.17 -12.91 -6.45
CA ASP A 49 -0.80 -13.84 -5.88
C ASP A 49 -2.25 -13.46 -6.22
N GLY A 50 -3.03 -14.46 -6.61
CA GLY A 50 -4.42 -14.28 -7.04
C GLY A 50 -4.61 -13.39 -8.28
N CYS A 51 -3.55 -13.17 -9.07
CA CYS A 51 -3.64 -12.42 -10.32
C CYS A 51 -4.04 -13.34 -11.47
N ASP A 52 -5.02 -12.92 -12.27
CA ASP A 52 -5.37 -13.61 -13.52
C ASP A 52 -4.46 -13.18 -14.66
N ARG A 53 -4.02 -11.93 -14.63
CA ARG A 53 -3.05 -11.37 -15.56
C ARG A 53 -2.03 -10.55 -14.78
N VAL A 54 -0.76 -10.82 -15.02
CA VAL A 54 0.35 -10.01 -14.52
C VAL A 54 0.92 -9.24 -15.70
N GLU A 55 1.11 -7.94 -15.55
CA GLU A 55 1.73 -7.08 -16.55
C GLU A 55 2.99 -6.43 -15.99
N VAL A 56 4.05 -6.38 -16.79
CA VAL A 56 5.25 -5.61 -16.50
C VAL A 56 5.17 -4.33 -17.33
N LYS A 57 5.10 -3.17 -16.67
CA LYS A 57 4.88 -1.89 -17.34
C LYS A 57 5.97 -1.62 -18.37
N GLY A 58 5.57 -1.37 -19.61
CA GLY A 58 6.47 -1.16 -20.75
C GLY A 58 7.12 -2.42 -21.32
N ARG A 59 6.80 -3.61 -20.80
CA ARG A 59 7.29 -4.91 -21.29
C ARG A 59 6.17 -5.91 -21.63
N GLY A 60 4.94 -5.63 -21.21
CA GLY A 60 3.75 -6.39 -21.57
C GLY A 60 3.39 -7.47 -20.56
N VAL A 61 2.51 -8.39 -20.98
CA VAL A 61 1.98 -9.45 -20.11
C VAL A 61 3.07 -10.46 -19.77
N ALA A 62 3.16 -10.77 -18.48
CA ALA A 62 4.06 -11.79 -17.98
C ALA A 62 3.42 -13.19 -18.04
N THR A 63 4.28 -14.19 -18.17
CA THR A 63 3.96 -15.61 -18.36
C THR A 63 4.85 -16.48 -17.48
N ASP A 64 4.60 -17.79 -17.46
CA ASP A 64 5.37 -18.79 -16.69
C ASP A 64 5.68 -18.36 -15.23
N PRO A 65 4.65 -18.05 -14.41
CA PRO A 65 4.87 -17.68 -13.02
C PRO A 65 5.40 -18.88 -12.23
N ARG A 66 6.56 -18.73 -11.60
CA ARG A 66 7.15 -19.72 -10.69
C ARG A 66 7.15 -19.12 -9.29
N ILE A 67 6.50 -19.78 -8.35
CA ILE A 67 6.19 -19.21 -7.04
C ILE A 67 6.85 -20.01 -5.93
N ASP A 68 7.62 -19.32 -5.08
CA ASP A 68 8.04 -19.79 -3.76
C ASP A 68 7.31 -18.97 -2.70
N ALA A 69 6.10 -19.44 -2.37
CA ALA A 69 5.26 -18.80 -1.36
C ALA A 69 5.88 -18.84 0.04
N THR A 70 6.75 -19.82 0.32
CA THR A 70 7.38 -19.96 1.64
C THR A 70 8.34 -18.80 1.92
N ASN A 71 9.08 -18.39 0.89
CA ASN A 71 10.05 -17.30 0.97
C ASN A 71 9.55 -15.98 0.40
N ASP A 72 8.28 -15.90 0.01
CA ASP A 72 7.65 -14.73 -0.62
C ASP A 72 8.40 -14.26 -1.88
N LEU A 73 8.79 -15.21 -2.75
CA LEU A 73 9.49 -14.95 -4.01
C LEU A 73 8.70 -15.47 -5.20
N ALA A 74 8.75 -14.73 -6.30
CA ALA A 74 8.18 -15.13 -7.58
C ALA A 74 9.12 -14.81 -8.73
N LEU A 75 9.13 -15.68 -9.73
CA LEU A 75 9.71 -15.42 -11.04
C LEU A 75 8.59 -15.31 -12.07
N ILE A 76 8.72 -14.33 -12.96
CA ILE A 76 7.79 -14.14 -14.07
C ILE A 76 8.59 -13.89 -15.35
N LYS A 77 8.07 -14.34 -16.49
CA LYS A 77 8.71 -14.22 -17.80
C LYS A 77 7.98 -13.22 -18.68
N VAL A 78 8.70 -12.28 -19.27
CA VAL A 78 8.17 -11.47 -20.37
C VAL A 78 8.90 -11.75 -21.68
N ASN A 79 8.27 -11.43 -22.80
CA ASN A 79 8.93 -11.44 -24.09
C ASN A 79 9.90 -10.25 -24.16
N ALA A 80 11.19 -10.54 -24.21
CA ALA A 80 12.24 -9.52 -24.25
C ALA A 80 12.72 -9.32 -25.70
N ASP A 81 11.87 -8.71 -26.55
CA ASP A 81 12.28 -8.29 -27.90
C ASP A 81 13.51 -7.36 -27.85
N THR A 82 13.58 -6.55 -26.79
CA THR A 82 14.78 -5.83 -26.37
C THR A 82 15.37 -6.51 -25.14
N PRO A 83 16.64 -6.95 -25.16
CA PRO A 83 17.29 -7.60 -24.03
C PRO A 83 17.14 -6.80 -22.73
N MET A 84 16.92 -7.50 -21.63
CA MET A 84 16.91 -6.90 -20.30
C MET A 84 18.33 -6.74 -19.75
N VAL A 85 18.49 -5.82 -18.80
CA VAL A 85 19.73 -5.66 -18.04
C VAL A 85 19.57 -6.45 -16.74
N PRO A 86 20.18 -7.63 -16.59
CA PRO A 86 20.04 -8.40 -15.35
C PRO A 86 20.88 -7.82 -14.22
N LEU A 87 20.37 -7.90 -12.99
CA LEU A 87 21.16 -7.59 -11.81
C LEU A 87 22.13 -8.72 -11.45
N THR A 88 23.27 -8.34 -10.90
CA THR A 88 24.29 -9.26 -10.42
C THR A 88 24.17 -9.43 -8.90
N PHE A 89 24.07 -10.66 -8.43
CA PHE A 89 24.02 -11.01 -7.01
C PHE A 89 25.36 -10.78 -6.33
N ARG A 90 25.35 -10.25 -5.10
CA ARG A 90 26.55 -10.13 -4.27
C ARG A 90 26.94 -11.51 -3.73
N ARG A 91 28.22 -11.90 -3.84
CA ARG A 91 28.72 -13.16 -3.25
C ARG A 91 29.28 -12.96 -1.85
N ALA A 92 29.92 -11.82 -1.59
CA ALA A 92 30.49 -11.53 -0.30
C ALA A 92 29.39 -11.49 0.79
N PRO A 93 29.70 -11.92 2.03
CA PRO A 93 28.76 -11.82 3.13
C PRO A 93 28.32 -10.38 3.41
N ILE A 94 27.02 -10.18 3.60
CA ILE A 94 26.42 -8.89 4.00
C ILE A 94 26.93 -8.50 5.39
N ARG A 95 27.30 -7.23 5.56
CA ARG A 95 27.80 -6.71 6.85
C ARG A 95 26.80 -5.78 7.54
N LEU A 96 26.86 -5.75 8.87
CA LEU A 96 26.14 -4.74 9.65
C LEU A 96 26.66 -3.34 9.33
N GLY A 97 25.74 -2.38 9.22
CA GLY A 97 26.04 -0.99 8.89
C GLY A 97 26.41 -0.76 7.42
N GLU A 98 26.32 -1.79 6.57
CA GLU A 98 26.60 -1.65 5.13
C GLU A 98 25.58 -0.74 4.46
N ASP A 99 26.09 0.26 3.73
CA ASP A 99 25.29 1.19 2.95
C ASP A 99 24.54 0.47 1.82
N ILE A 100 23.24 0.75 1.73
CA ILE A 100 22.36 0.16 0.74
C ILE A 100 21.47 1.20 0.08
N VAL A 101 20.96 0.81 -1.08
CA VAL A 101 19.97 1.55 -1.84
C VAL A 101 18.84 0.60 -2.23
N ALA A 102 17.61 0.97 -1.90
CA ALA A 102 16.41 0.27 -2.35
C ALA A 102 15.78 1.06 -3.50
N ILE A 103 15.32 0.32 -4.51
CA ILE A 103 14.81 0.90 -5.76
C ILE A 103 13.47 0.25 -6.08
N GLY A 104 12.47 1.05 -6.44
CA GLY A 104 11.16 0.51 -6.80
C GLY A 104 10.14 1.56 -7.18
N TYR A 105 8.87 1.13 -7.21
CA TYR A 105 7.72 1.93 -7.64
C TYR A 105 6.72 2.10 -6.49
N PRO A 106 7.11 2.81 -5.41
CA PRO A 106 6.20 3.04 -4.30
C PRO A 106 5.06 3.95 -4.76
N LEU A 107 3.83 3.57 -4.44
CA LEU A 107 2.64 4.39 -4.66
C LEU A 107 2.56 4.96 -6.09
N ALA A 108 2.95 4.20 -7.11
CA ALA A 108 3.03 4.69 -8.49
C ALA A 108 1.70 5.16 -9.09
N ASP A 109 0.58 4.81 -8.45
CA ASP A 109 -0.77 5.27 -8.81
C ASP A 109 -1.13 6.61 -8.13
N LEU A 110 -0.32 7.07 -7.15
CA LEU A 110 -0.53 8.31 -6.35
C LEU A 110 0.63 9.32 -6.49
N LEU A 111 1.86 8.84 -6.74
CA LEU A 111 3.07 9.63 -6.94
C LEU A 111 3.51 9.58 -8.40
N ALA A 112 4.64 10.22 -8.74
CA ALA A 112 5.20 10.12 -10.09
C ALA A 112 5.43 8.66 -10.47
N ASP A 113 4.99 8.28 -11.67
CA ASP A 113 5.07 6.95 -12.27
C ASP A 113 6.50 6.45 -12.57
N SER A 114 7.49 7.31 -12.31
CA SER A 114 8.91 7.00 -12.37
C SER A 114 9.39 6.17 -11.18
N VAL A 115 10.50 5.45 -11.37
CA VAL A 115 11.18 4.75 -10.30
C VAL A 115 11.54 5.71 -9.15
N LYS A 116 11.57 5.21 -7.92
CA LYS A 116 12.02 5.93 -6.73
C LYS A 116 13.16 5.17 -6.08
N ILE A 117 14.01 5.94 -5.43
CA ILE A 117 15.27 5.47 -4.85
C ILE A 117 15.35 5.97 -3.43
N THR A 118 15.61 5.05 -2.51
CA THR A 118 15.76 5.35 -1.09
C THR A 118 17.06 4.76 -0.58
N THR A 119 17.75 5.50 0.27
CA THR A 119 19.04 5.09 0.84
C THR A 119 18.90 4.71 2.31
N GLY A 120 19.79 3.85 2.78
CA GLY A 120 19.85 3.41 4.16
C GLY A 120 21.04 2.50 4.40
N ASN A 121 20.95 1.67 5.43
CA ASN A 121 21.97 0.69 5.81
C ASN A 121 21.33 -0.61 6.30
N VAL A 122 22.16 -1.65 6.43
CA VAL A 122 21.79 -2.92 7.06
C VAL A 122 21.85 -2.78 8.59
N ASN A 123 20.70 -2.83 9.23
CA ASN A 123 20.55 -2.72 10.69
C ASN A 123 20.77 -4.05 11.41
N ALA A 124 20.33 -5.16 10.81
CA ALA A 124 20.47 -6.49 11.36
C ALA A 124 20.61 -7.55 10.27
N LEU A 125 21.33 -8.63 10.60
CA LEU A 125 21.55 -9.78 9.71
C LEU A 125 20.46 -10.85 9.87
N ALA A 126 19.34 -10.55 10.50
CA ALA A 126 18.21 -11.45 10.61
C ALA A 126 16.90 -10.66 10.66
N GLY A 127 15.81 -11.31 10.28
CA GLY A 127 14.46 -10.80 10.43
C GLY A 127 13.89 -11.01 11.84
N LEU A 128 12.57 -10.92 11.93
CA LEU A 128 11.83 -11.24 13.15
C LEU A 128 12.24 -12.61 13.70
N ARG A 129 12.37 -12.70 15.02
CA ARG A 129 12.66 -13.96 15.73
C ARG A 129 13.90 -14.69 15.20
N ASN A 130 14.91 -13.93 14.75
CA ASN A 130 16.14 -14.44 14.16
C ASN A 130 15.96 -15.25 12.87
N ASP A 131 14.91 -14.96 12.09
CA ASP A 131 14.75 -15.58 10.76
C ASP A 131 15.90 -15.13 9.84
N THR A 132 16.81 -16.06 9.56
CA THR A 132 18.02 -15.80 8.78
C THR A 132 17.76 -15.61 7.30
N ARG A 133 16.53 -15.82 6.81
CA ARG A 133 16.16 -15.56 5.41
C ARG A 133 16.10 -14.07 5.09
N TYR A 134 15.97 -13.23 6.11
CA TYR A 134 15.82 -11.79 5.97
C TYR A 134 17.05 -11.03 6.49
N ILE A 135 17.16 -9.78 6.06
CA ILE A 135 17.96 -8.72 6.67
C ILE A 135 17.05 -7.58 7.09
N GLN A 136 17.38 -6.91 8.19
CA GLN A 136 16.71 -5.68 8.58
C GLN A 136 17.45 -4.49 7.97
N ILE A 137 16.69 -3.57 7.39
CA ILE A 137 17.19 -2.38 6.70
C ILE A 137 16.54 -1.11 7.27
N SER A 138 17.29 -0.01 7.26
CA SER A 138 16.77 1.31 7.68
C SER A 138 16.07 2.07 6.56
N THR A 139 16.25 1.65 5.32
CA THR A 139 15.71 2.33 4.14
C THR A 139 14.19 2.46 4.23
N PRO A 140 13.59 3.64 3.96
CA PRO A 140 12.14 3.79 3.91
C PRO A 140 11.51 2.93 2.82
N ILE A 141 10.61 2.02 3.20
CA ILE A 141 9.85 1.15 2.31
C ILE A 141 8.35 1.44 2.45
N GLN A 142 7.63 1.46 1.32
CA GLN A 142 6.18 1.71 1.26
C GLN A 142 5.52 0.65 0.35
N PRO A 143 4.18 0.51 0.37
CA PRO A 143 3.46 -0.27 -0.64
C PRO A 143 3.88 0.13 -2.06
N GLY A 144 4.09 -0.86 -2.92
CA GLY A 144 4.67 -0.70 -4.26
C GLY A 144 6.18 -1.00 -4.34
N ASN A 145 6.92 -0.90 -3.25
CA ASN A 145 8.33 -1.34 -3.20
C ASN A 145 8.48 -2.86 -3.08
N SER A 146 7.44 -3.61 -2.70
CA SER A 146 7.52 -5.07 -2.60
C SER A 146 8.04 -5.67 -3.91
N GLY A 147 9.07 -6.52 -3.81
CA GLY A 147 9.74 -7.18 -4.92
C GLY A 147 10.87 -6.38 -5.56
N GLY A 148 11.13 -5.16 -5.10
CA GLY A 148 12.22 -4.31 -5.56
C GLY A 148 13.59 -4.73 -5.05
N PRO A 149 14.68 -4.42 -5.80
CA PRO A 149 16.02 -4.77 -5.39
C PRO A 149 16.54 -3.84 -4.27
N VAL A 150 17.27 -4.45 -3.34
CA VAL A 150 18.19 -3.79 -2.41
C VAL A 150 19.61 -4.07 -2.87
N VAL A 151 20.33 -3.02 -3.26
CA VAL A 151 21.70 -3.12 -3.76
C VAL A 151 22.67 -2.39 -2.84
N ASP A 152 23.94 -2.75 -2.91
CA ASP A 152 25.03 -1.99 -2.29
C ASP A 152 25.48 -0.83 -3.18
N ARG A 153 26.51 -0.11 -2.70
CA ARG A 153 27.14 1.02 -3.40
C ARG A 153 27.87 0.65 -4.70
N ASP A 154 27.99 -0.62 -5.06
CA ASP A 154 28.54 -1.07 -6.34
C ASP A 154 27.44 -1.54 -7.31
N GLY A 155 26.20 -1.65 -6.83
CA GLY A 155 25.06 -2.15 -7.60
C GLY A 155 24.92 -3.66 -7.60
N PHE A 156 25.60 -4.38 -6.70
CA PHE A 156 25.32 -5.80 -6.51
C PHE A 156 24.09 -5.98 -5.62
N LEU A 157 23.26 -6.96 -5.96
CA LEU A 157 22.02 -7.27 -5.26
C LEU A 157 22.31 -7.97 -3.93
N LEU A 158 21.85 -7.36 -2.84
CA LEU A 158 21.94 -7.88 -1.47
C LEU A 158 20.63 -8.51 -1.00
N GLY A 159 19.50 -8.00 -1.49
CA GLY A 159 18.20 -8.50 -1.08
C GLY A 159 17.03 -7.96 -1.89
N ILE A 160 15.83 -8.39 -1.52
CA ILE A 160 14.56 -8.05 -2.16
C ILE A 160 13.62 -7.48 -1.12
N THR A 161 13.16 -6.24 -1.30
CA THR A 161 12.28 -5.55 -0.34
C THR A 161 10.96 -6.29 -0.17
N SER A 162 10.52 -6.52 1.07
CA SER A 162 9.18 -7.04 1.37
C SER A 162 8.42 -6.05 2.24
N ALA A 163 7.53 -5.26 1.63
CA ALA A 163 6.73 -4.26 2.36
C ALA A 163 5.68 -4.95 3.24
N THR A 164 5.14 -6.10 2.80
CA THR A 164 4.17 -6.90 3.55
C THR A 164 4.79 -7.47 4.83
N PHE A 165 5.98 -8.06 4.76
CA PHE A 165 6.66 -8.55 5.97
C PHE A 165 7.04 -7.40 6.91
N SER A 166 7.43 -6.24 6.37
CA SER A 166 7.71 -5.04 7.17
C SER A 166 6.46 -4.52 7.89
N LYS A 167 5.30 -4.55 7.23
CA LYS A 167 4.01 -4.22 7.82
C LYS A 167 3.60 -5.25 8.90
N GLN A 168 3.65 -6.54 8.59
CA GLN A 168 3.36 -7.61 9.55
C GLN A 168 4.28 -7.59 10.77
N ALA A 169 5.56 -7.27 10.57
CA ALA A 169 6.51 -7.05 11.66
C ALA A 169 6.09 -5.89 12.55
N ALA A 170 5.77 -4.72 11.97
CA ALA A 170 5.28 -3.58 12.72
C ALA A 170 3.99 -3.92 13.49
N ASP A 171 3.07 -4.66 12.88
CA ASP A 171 1.82 -5.13 13.48
C ASP A 171 2.08 -6.11 14.65
N GLN A 172 3.03 -7.05 14.51
CA GLN A 172 3.39 -8.03 15.55
C GLN A 172 4.16 -7.42 16.73
N ILE A 173 5.02 -6.43 16.46
CA ILE A 173 5.82 -5.76 17.48
C ILE A 173 4.95 -4.73 18.25
N GLY A 174 3.78 -4.37 17.73
CA GLY A 174 2.85 -3.43 18.36
C GLY A 174 3.33 -1.97 18.36
N ILE A 175 4.47 -1.70 17.73
CA ILE A 175 5.08 -0.37 17.59
C ILE A 175 5.23 -0.15 16.08
N THR A 176 4.75 0.97 15.53
CA THR A 176 5.16 1.39 14.18
C THR A 176 6.64 1.74 14.23
N ALA A 177 7.47 0.73 14.04
CA ALA A 177 8.90 0.84 14.17
C ALA A 177 9.42 1.60 12.96
N GLN A 178 9.59 2.92 13.13
CA GLN A 178 10.22 3.78 12.14
C GLN A 178 11.60 3.19 11.80
N ASN A 179 11.89 3.00 10.50
CA ASN A 179 13.13 2.40 9.99
C ASN A 179 13.36 0.93 10.36
N VAL A 180 12.29 0.17 10.63
CA VAL A 180 12.34 -1.30 10.72
C VAL A 180 11.65 -1.88 9.51
N ASN A 181 12.42 -1.98 8.43
CA ASN A 181 12.02 -2.63 7.20
C ASN A 181 12.86 -3.87 6.98
N PHE A 182 12.40 -4.77 6.13
CA PHE A 182 13.08 -6.02 5.85
C PHE A 182 13.21 -6.26 4.36
N ALA A 183 14.30 -6.97 4.02
CA ALA A 183 14.50 -7.53 2.71
C ALA A 183 14.82 -9.01 2.83
N ILE A 184 14.28 -9.81 1.91
CA ILE A 184 14.67 -11.21 1.71
C ILE A 184 16.11 -11.20 1.20
N ARG A 185 16.98 -12.05 1.74
CA ARG A 185 18.39 -12.11 1.33
C ARG A 185 18.52 -12.54 -0.13
N GLY A 186 19.45 -11.92 -0.85
CA GLY A 186 19.81 -12.29 -2.22
C GLY A 186 20.21 -13.76 -2.35
N SER A 187 20.83 -14.35 -1.31
CA SER A 187 21.16 -15.78 -1.30
C SER A 187 19.93 -16.70 -1.32
N VAL A 188 18.80 -16.29 -0.71
CA VAL A 188 17.55 -17.06 -0.75
C VAL A 188 16.96 -17.00 -2.17
N ALA A 189 17.00 -15.82 -2.78
CA ALA A 189 16.59 -15.62 -4.17
C ALA A 189 17.45 -16.39 -5.17
N ASP A 190 18.78 -16.42 -4.98
CA ASP A 190 19.70 -17.19 -5.81
C ASP A 190 19.41 -18.70 -5.73
N LEU A 191 19.19 -19.22 -4.52
CA LEU A 191 18.76 -20.62 -4.34
C LEU A 191 17.43 -20.92 -5.03
N PHE A 192 16.48 -19.97 -4.97
CA PHE A 192 15.22 -20.12 -5.69
C PHE A 192 15.45 -20.19 -7.21
N MET A 193 16.27 -19.30 -7.79
CA MET A 193 16.61 -19.36 -9.22
C MET A 193 17.24 -20.70 -9.62
N GLN A 194 18.19 -21.19 -8.82
CA GLN A 194 18.84 -22.47 -9.06
C GLN A 194 17.84 -23.63 -9.03
N SER A 195 16.90 -23.62 -8.09
CA SER A 195 15.82 -24.63 -8.02
C SER A 195 14.92 -24.64 -9.26
N GLN A 196 14.86 -23.52 -9.97
CA GLN A 196 14.09 -23.35 -11.21
C GLN A 196 14.96 -23.54 -12.47
N ASN A 197 16.19 -24.05 -12.33
CA ASN A 197 17.17 -24.22 -13.41
C ASN A 197 17.53 -22.92 -14.15
N LEU A 198 17.54 -21.78 -13.44
CA LEU A 198 17.97 -20.50 -13.98
C LEU A 198 19.34 -20.14 -13.40
N ALA A 199 20.24 -19.70 -14.27
CA ALA A 199 21.57 -19.23 -13.88
C ALA A 199 21.48 -17.81 -13.34
N SER A 200 22.06 -17.57 -12.15
CA SER A 200 22.27 -16.23 -11.61
C SER A 200 23.66 -15.71 -11.99
N GLN A 201 23.75 -14.41 -12.22
CA GLN A 201 25.05 -13.73 -12.31
C GLN A 201 25.46 -13.31 -10.91
N SER A 202 26.70 -13.57 -10.51
CA SER A 202 27.19 -13.18 -9.20
C SER A 202 28.58 -12.54 -9.28
N GLY A 203 28.85 -11.60 -8.38
CA GLY A 203 30.07 -10.80 -8.42
C GLY A 203 30.30 -10.02 -7.13
N ASP A 204 31.48 -9.41 -7.05
CA ASP A 204 31.89 -8.54 -5.95
C ASP A 204 32.71 -7.37 -6.49
N ARG A 205 32.86 -6.35 -5.66
CA ARG A 205 33.78 -5.24 -5.89
C ARG A 205 35.19 -5.77 -6.18
N GLN A 206 35.81 -5.22 -7.21
CA GLN A 206 37.22 -5.45 -7.51
C GLN A 206 38.10 -4.48 -6.72
N ASP A 207 39.29 -4.93 -6.31
CA ASP A 207 40.23 -4.09 -5.57
C ASP A 207 40.59 -2.81 -6.34
N GLY A 208 40.54 -1.67 -5.65
CA GLY A 208 40.81 -0.34 -6.23
C GLY A 208 39.61 0.34 -6.90
N GLN A 209 38.45 -0.31 -6.97
CA GLN A 209 37.23 0.32 -7.50
C GLN A 209 36.55 1.20 -6.44
N SER A 210 36.25 2.46 -6.82
CA SER A 210 35.49 3.39 -5.98
C SER A 210 34.00 3.03 -5.94
N THR A 211 33.36 3.23 -4.80
CA THR A 211 31.89 3.18 -4.65
C THR A 211 31.20 4.15 -5.59
N LEU A 212 30.05 3.77 -6.14
CA LEU A 212 29.20 4.69 -6.91
C LEU A 212 28.49 5.68 -5.98
N SER A 213 28.28 6.90 -6.48
CA SER A 213 27.33 7.82 -5.84
C SER A 213 25.91 7.27 -5.96
N THR A 214 24.97 7.78 -5.15
CA THR A 214 23.56 7.36 -5.25
C THR A 214 22.98 7.64 -6.65
N ALA A 215 23.40 8.72 -7.30
CA ALA A 215 22.95 9.08 -8.65
C ALA A 215 23.51 8.12 -9.71
N ASP A 216 24.81 7.84 -9.67
CA ASP A 216 25.42 6.91 -10.66
C ASP A 216 24.88 5.49 -10.49
N LEU A 217 24.59 5.10 -9.24
CA LEU A 217 23.96 3.83 -8.93
C LEU A 217 22.52 3.78 -9.47
N ALA A 218 21.77 4.88 -9.38
CA ALA A 218 20.44 5.00 -9.94
C ALA A 218 20.45 4.73 -11.44
N ASP A 219 21.35 5.40 -12.17
CA ASP A 219 21.48 5.28 -13.62
C ASP A 219 21.88 3.86 -14.03
N LYS A 220 22.74 3.21 -13.24
CA LYS A 220 23.16 1.82 -13.47
C LYS A 220 22.03 0.80 -13.24
N VAL A 221 21.26 0.95 -12.16
CA VAL A 221 20.35 -0.12 -11.69
C VAL A 221 18.93 0.04 -12.23
N THR A 222 18.44 1.28 -12.37
CA THR A 222 17.07 1.58 -12.84
C THR A 222 16.65 0.86 -14.12
N PRO A 223 17.49 0.72 -15.16
CA PRO A 223 17.12 0.00 -16.39
C PRO A 223 16.74 -1.47 -16.17
N SER A 224 17.11 -2.04 -15.02
CA SER A 224 16.82 -3.41 -14.62
C SER A 224 15.51 -3.53 -13.83
N VAL A 225 14.92 -2.42 -13.38
CA VAL A 225 13.80 -2.39 -12.42
C VAL A 225 12.52 -1.96 -13.14
N HIS A 226 11.43 -2.69 -12.89
CA HIS A 226 10.16 -2.52 -13.57
C HIS A 226 8.98 -2.56 -12.59
N GLN A 227 7.93 -1.81 -12.91
CA GLN A 227 6.66 -1.89 -12.19
C GLN A 227 5.92 -3.17 -12.60
N VAL A 228 5.43 -3.93 -11.62
CA VAL A 228 4.63 -5.14 -11.81
C VAL A 228 3.19 -4.82 -11.42
N LEU A 229 2.25 -5.15 -12.29
CA LEU A 229 0.82 -4.86 -12.15
C LEU A 229 0.05 -6.18 -12.14
N CYS A 230 -0.88 -6.30 -11.20
CA CYS A 230 -1.73 -7.48 -11.02
C CYS A 230 -3.18 -7.13 -11.37
N TYR A 231 -3.79 -7.89 -12.27
CA TYR A 231 -5.18 -7.75 -12.68
C TYR A 231 -5.99 -8.99 -12.27
N GLY A 232 -7.27 -8.81 -11.91
CA GLY A 232 -8.20 -9.88 -11.54
C GLY A 232 -9.12 -10.30 -12.69
N LYS A 233 -9.97 -11.31 -12.48
CA LYS A 233 -10.86 -11.84 -13.54
C LYS A 233 -11.83 -10.77 -14.03
N PRO A 234 -12.06 -10.66 -15.35
CA PRO A 234 -13.28 -10.04 -15.83
C PRO A 234 -14.48 -10.87 -15.32
N GLU A 235 -15.41 -10.24 -14.60
CA GLU A 235 -16.60 -10.92 -14.10
C GLU A 235 -17.41 -11.51 -15.27
N VAL A 236 -17.56 -12.83 -15.31
CA VAL A 236 -18.46 -13.53 -16.24
C VAL A 236 -19.83 -13.61 -15.58
N GLU A 237 -20.76 -12.75 -16.01
CA GLU A 237 -22.15 -12.78 -15.56
C GLU A 237 -22.80 -14.14 -15.87
N ALA A 238 -23.22 -14.87 -14.82
CA ALA A 238 -24.01 -16.09 -14.96
C ALA A 238 -25.46 -15.75 -15.35
N SER A 239 -25.92 -16.32 -16.46
CA SER A 239 -27.26 -16.11 -17.03
C SER A 239 -28.38 -16.74 -16.19
N PRO A 240 -29.49 -16.03 -15.90
CA PRO A 240 -30.73 -16.65 -15.46
C PRO A 240 -31.80 -16.62 -16.57
N GLN A 241 -32.35 -17.80 -16.88
CA GLN A 241 -33.57 -17.96 -17.68
C GLN A 241 -34.82 -17.69 -16.83
N GLY A 242 -35.82 -17.01 -17.41
CA GLY A 242 -37.19 -16.94 -16.88
C GLY A 242 -37.79 -15.54 -16.92
N ARG A 243 -38.60 -15.27 -17.94
CA ARG A 243 -39.07 -13.95 -18.40
C ARG A 243 -40.43 -13.59 -17.78
N GLU A 244 -40.59 -12.36 -17.31
CA GLU A 244 -41.84 -11.59 -17.43
C GLU A 244 -41.56 -10.08 -17.42
N THR A 245 -42.38 -9.33 -18.14
CA THR A 245 -42.03 -8.11 -18.90
C THR A 245 -42.19 -6.76 -18.18
N VAL A 246 -41.07 -6.01 -18.19
CA VAL A 246 -40.89 -4.56 -18.45
C VAL A 246 -41.74 -3.54 -17.68
N THR A 247 -41.08 -2.87 -16.73
CA THR A 247 -41.15 -1.41 -16.59
C THR A 247 -39.74 -0.91 -16.28
N SER A 248 -39.24 0.02 -17.10
CA SER A 248 -37.88 0.57 -17.05
C SER A 248 -37.60 1.31 -15.75
N LEU A 249 -36.55 0.93 -15.01
CA LEU A 249 -35.96 1.66 -13.89
C LEU A 249 -34.42 1.42 -13.83
N PRO A 250 -33.66 2.29 -13.14
CA PRO A 250 -32.43 2.92 -13.62
C PRO A 250 -31.14 2.13 -13.36
N ARG A 251 -30.03 2.67 -13.90
CA ARG A 251 -28.62 2.26 -13.72
C ARG A 251 -28.38 1.47 -12.43
N SER A 252 -27.86 0.25 -12.57
CA SER A 252 -27.36 -0.52 -11.45
C SER A 252 -26.13 0.19 -10.88
N SER A 253 -26.36 0.93 -9.80
CA SER A 253 -25.36 1.31 -8.83
C SER A 253 -24.65 0.04 -8.37
N VAL A 254 -23.33 -0.02 -8.52
CA VAL A 254 -22.53 -0.86 -7.61
C VAL A 254 -22.96 -0.41 -6.23
N SER A 255 -23.71 -1.26 -5.52
CA SER A 255 -23.99 -1.00 -4.13
C SER A 255 -22.66 -1.18 -3.44
N THR A 256 -21.96 -0.06 -3.23
CA THR A 256 -20.99 0.11 -2.17
C THR A 256 -21.76 -0.12 -0.87
N VAL A 257 -22.00 -1.38 -0.54
CA VAL A 257 -22.65 -1.76 0.71
C VAL A 257 -21.65 -1.37 1.80
N LEU A 258 -21.82 -0.16 2.33
CA LEU A 258 -21.09 0.28 3.50
C LEU A 258 -21.80 -0.31 4.73
N LEU A 259 -21.02 -0.96 5.59
CA LEU A 259 -21.42 -1.38 6.92
C LEU A 259 -21.28 -0.21 7.87
N ASP A 260 -22.33 0.05 8.65
CA ASP A 260 -22.33 1.12 9.63
C ASP A 260 -21.84 0.60 10.99
N ALA A 261 -20.92 1.32 11.59
CA ALA A 261 -20.48 1.11 12.97
C ALA A 261 -20.68 2.42 13.76
N ARG A 262 -21.77 2.49 14.53
CA ARG A 262 -22.07 3.64 15.40
C ARG A 262 -21.28 3.59 16.69
N GLY A 263 -20.80 4.74 17.16
CA GLY A 263 -19.97 4.83 18.36
C GLY A 263 -18.54 4.39 18.12
N TYR A 264 -18.12 4.35 16.85
CA TYR A 264 -16.77 4.00 16.43
C TYR A 264 -16.20 5.08 15.54
N ASP A 265 -14.88 5.22 15.58
CA ASP A 265 -14.05 6.07 14.75
C ASP A 265 -13.07 5.18 13.97
N ALA A 266 -12.95 5.40 12.65
CA ALA A 266 -12.00 4.64 11.84
C ALA A 266 -10.65 5.33 11.89
N ILE A 267 -9.66 4.65 12.47
CA ILE A 267 -8.31 5.17 12.57
C ILE A 267 -7.62 5.08 11.22
N GLY A 268 -7.04 6.19 10.77
CA GLY A 268 -6.35 6.29 9.49
C GLY A 268 -6.33 7.73 8.96
N PHE A 269 -5.66 7.92 7.82
CA PHE A 269 -5.55 9.21 7.16
C PHE A 269 -6.84 9.56 6.41
N ASP A 270 -7.30 10.79 6.62
CA ASP A 270 -8.41 11.38 5.89
C ASP A 270 -7.85 12.06 4.64
N TYR A 271 -8.26 11.60 3.46
CA TYR A 271 -7.83 12.25 2.21
C TYR A 271 -8.71 13.46 1.89
N ALA A 272 -9.93 13.49 2.43
CA ALA A 272 -10.85 14.62 2.29
C ALA A 272 -11.69 14.81 3.55
N THR A 273 -12.08 16.06 3.80
CA THR A 273 -12.98 16.44 4.89
C THR A 273 -14.12 17.29 4.36
N LEU A 274 -15.36 16.82 4.52
CA LEU A 274 -16.57 17.58 4.21
C LEU A 274 -17.11 18.20 5.50
N LYS A 275 -17.51 19.46 5.44
CA LYS A 275 -18.04 20.21 6.59
C LYS A 275 -19.53 20.44 6.44
N ASP A 276 -20.22 20.52 7.57
CA ASP A 276 -21.66 20.80 7.67
C ASP A 276 -22.58 19.80 6.95
N VAL A 277 -22.09 18.59 6.66
CA VAL A 277 -22.84 17.53 6.00
C VAL A 277 -23.62 16.65 7.00
N THR A 278 -24.63 15.94 6.53
CA THR A 278 -25.30 14.87 7.30
C THR A 278 -24.51 13.57 7.17
N PHE A 279 -24.75 12.62 8.08
CA PHE A 279 -24.18 11.27 7.95
C PHE A 279 -24.56 10.62 6.61
N GLN A 280 -25.83 10.75 6.18
CA GLN A 280 -26.28 10.23 4.89
C GLN A 280 -25.55 10.89 3.72
N GLY A 281 -25.32 12.20 3.78
CA GLY A 281 -24.54 12.92 2.75
C GLY A 281 -23.06 12.51 2.75
N CYS A 282 -22.48 12.27 3.93
CA CYS A 282 -21.13 11.74 4.09
C CYS A 282 -20.99 10.34 3.45
N ARG A 283 -21.95 9.47 3.74
CA ARG A 283 -22.03 8.12 3.20
C ARG A 283 -22.19 8.15 1.67
N ALA A 284 -23.14 8.93 1.17
CA ALA A 284 -23.37 9.09 -0.27
C ALA A 284 -22.13 9.63 -1.01
N ALA A 285 -21.41 10.59 -0.40
CA ALA A 285 -20.17 11.11 -0.97
C ALA A 285 -19.12 9.99 -1.13
N CYS A 286 -18.98 9.13 -0.12
CA CYS A 286 -18.10 7.97 -0.20
C CYS A 286 -18.57 6.94 -1.22
N GLU A 287 -19.86 6.63 -1.26
CA GLU A 287 -20.44 5.69 -2.22
C GLU A 287 -20.26 6.17 -3.67
N SER A 288 -20.22 7.49 -3.89
CA SER A 288 -19.98 8.12 -5.19
C SER A 288 -18.50 8.28 -5.56
N ASP A 289 -17.58 7.97 -4.65
CA ASP A 289 -16.14 8.19 -4.81
C ASP A 289 -15.40 6.84 -4.80
N GLY A 290 -14.90 6.41 -5.97
CA GLY A 290 -14.34 5.05 -6.16
C GLY A 290 -13.13 4.70 -5.28
N GLN A 291 -12.39 5.72 -4.85
CA GLN A 291 -11.28 5.60 -3.89
C GLN A 291 -11.76 5.48 -2.44
N CYS A 292 -12.99 5.88 -2.10
CA CYS A 292 -13.49 5.84 -0.74
C CYS A 292 -13.80 4.39 -0.32
N LYS A 293 -13.16 3.94 0.76
CA LYS A 293 -13.41 2.62 1.37
C LYS A 293 -14.02 2.74 2.76
N ALA A 294 -13.90 3.90 3.40
CA ALA A 294 -14.57 4.18 4.66
C ALA A 294 -14.78 5.68 4.88
N VAL A 295 -15.71 5.99 5.79
CA VAL A 295 -15.89 7.33 6.33
C VAL A 295 -15.89 7.28 7.84
N THR A 296 -15.49 8.40 8.44
CA THR A 296 -15.80 8.70 9.84
C THR A 296 -16.59 9.98 9.88
N TYR A 297 -17.79 9.93 10.45
CA TYR A 297 -18.66 11.08 10.61
C TYR A 297 -18.74 11.50 12.07
N ASN A 298 -18.35 12.73 12.35
CA ASN A 298 -18.51 13.33 13.67
C ASN A 298 -19.91 13.96 13.79
N ALA A 299 -20.78 13.33 14.58
CA ALA A 299 -22.17 13.75 14.75
C ALA A 299 -22.32 15.09 15.48
N LYS A 300 -21.36 15.42 16.35
CA LYS A 300 -21.36 16.66 17.16
C LYS A 300 -20.98 17.90 16.34
N HIS A 301 -20.01 17.75 15.45
CA HIS A 301 -19.46 18.85 14.64
C HIS A 301 -19.90 18.81 13.17
N ARG A 302 -20.65 17.78 12.77
CA ARG A 302 -21.13 17.57 11.39
C ARG A 302 -19.99 17.54 10.36
N PHE A 303 -18.85 16.98 10.75
CA PHE A 303 -17.72 16.77 9.85
C PHE A 303 -17.71 15.34 9.36
N CYS A 304 -17.42 15.17 8.08
CA CYS A 304 -17.25 13.89 7.43
C CYS A 304 -15.80 13.77 6.98
N PHE A 305 -15.17 12.67 7.36
CA PHE A 305 -13.80 12.37 7.00
C PHE A 305 -13.81 11.16 6.06
N LEU A 306 -13.43 11.38 4.80
CA LEU A 306 -13.37 10.33 3.78
C LEU A 306 -12.00 9.65 3.81
N LYS A 307 -12.00 8.31 3.76
CA LYS A 307 -10.82 7.45 3.90
C LYS A 307 -10.78 6.43 2.78
N ASN A 308 -9.58 6.22 2.22
CA ASN A 308 -9.36 5.27 1.14
C ASN A 308 -9.03 3.85 1.64
N ASP A 309 -8.95 3.67 2.96
CA ASP A 309 -8.80 2.38 3.61
C ASP A 309 -9.40 2.42 5.02
N VAL A 310 -9.62 1.24 5.60
CA VAL A 310 -10.00 1.08 7.01
C VAL A 310 -9.36 -0.18 7.55
N VAL A 311 -8.67 -0.06 8.69
CA VAL A 311 -7.95 -1.16 9.31
C VAL A 311 -8.37 -1.35 10.76
N VAL A 312 -8.56 -0.26 11.51
CA VAL A 312 -8.92 -0.32 12.93
C VAL A 312 -10.09 0.62 13.21
N LEU A 313 -11.10 0.11 13.92
CA LEU A 313 -12.14 0.93 14.54
C LEU A 313 -11.89 1.02 16.04
N ILE A 314 -11.90 2.25 16.57
CA ILE A 314 -11.83 2.52 18.01
C ILE A 314 -13.15 3.09 18.50
N ARG A 315 -13.46 2.95 19.80
CA ARG A 315 -14.70 3.50 20.36
C ARG A 315 -14.62 5.03 20.40
N ASN A 316 -15.67 5.69 19.91
CA ASN A 316 -15.85 7.13 20.03
C ASN A 316 -17.35 7.43 19.96
N ALA A 317 -17.93 7.89 21.07
CA ALA A 317 -19.37 8.10 21.19
C ALA A 317 -19.92 9.18 20.23
N ASP A 318 -19.06 10.11 19.80
CA ASP A 318 -19.43 11.20 18.90
C ASP A 318 -19.28 10.82 17.41
N ALA A 319 -18.79 9.62 17.11
CA ALA A 319 -18.46 9.19 15.75
C ALA A 319 -19.38 8.07 15.23
N ILE A 320 -19.61 8.10 13.92
CA ILE A 320 -20.28 7.05 13.16
C ILE A 320 -19.40 6.72 11.96
N VAL A 321 -19.03 5.45 11.81
CA VAL A 321 -18.28 4.97 10.66
C VAL A 321 -19.24 4.31 9.67
N ALA A 322 -19.00 4.50 8.38
CA ALA A 322 -19.52 3.63 7.33
C ALA A 322 -18.34 3.13 6.50
N TYR A 323 -18.20 1.82 6.30
CA TYR A 323 -17.03 1.25 5.61
C TYR A 323 -17.40 0.08 4.72
N SER A 324 -16.60 -0.13 3.68
CA SER A 324 -16.90 -1.13 2.65
C SER A 324 -17.03 -2.53 3.22
N ALA A 325 -18.12 -3.21 2.90
CA ALA A 325 -18.33 -4.60 3.30
C ALA A 325 -17.20 -5.53 2.83
N SER A 326 -16.51 -5.20 1.74
CA SER A 326 -15.34 -5.95 1.26
C SER A 326 -14.14 -5.91 2.22
N LYS A 327 -14.09 -4.92 3.11
CA LYS A 327 -13.06 -4.79 4.15
C LYS A 327 -13.45 -5.42 5.48
N ALA A 328 -14.69 -5.91 5.62
CA ALA A 328 -15.22 -6.34 6.92
C ALA A 328 -14.43 -7.44 7.62
N ALA A 329 -13.80 -8.34 6.86
CA ALA A 329 -12.95 -9.39 7.40
C ALA A 329 -11.58 -8.87 7.90
N ASP A 330 -11.14 -7.72 7.38
CA ASP A 330 -9.81 -7.14 7.65
C ASP A 330 -9.86 -6.05 8.74
N VAL A 331 -11.05 -5.55 9.07
CA VAL A 331 -11.24 -4.48 10.06
C VAL A 331 -11.15 -5.03 11.48
N ILE A 332 -10.19 -4.53 12.25
CA ILE A 332 -9.99 -4.84 13.66
C ILE A 332 -10.83 -3.90 14.52
N MET A 333 -11.68 -4.46 15.38
CA MET A 333 -12.42 -3.71 16.40
C MET A 333 -11.56 -3.63 17.67
N SER A 334 -11.16 -2.43 18.07
CA SER A 334 -10.41 -2.20 19.31
C SER A 334 -11.31 -1.73 20.44
N ASP A 335 -10.97 -2.12 21.66
CA ASP A 335 -11.54 -1.63 22.92
C ASP A 335 -11.05 -0.22 23.31
N PHE A 336 -10.01 0.27 22.63
CA PHE A 336 -9.49 1.62 22.81
C PHE A 336 -10.59 2.66 22.60
N THR A 337 -10.66 3.65 23.48
CA THR A 337 -11.70 4.68 23.47
C THR A 337 -11.10 6.08 23.31
N SER A 338 -11.65 6.86 22.37
CA SER A 338 -11.29 8.26 22.12
C SER A 338 -12.35 9.23 22.60
N TYR A 339 -11.90 10.32 23.21
CA TYR A 339 -12.72 11.43 23.69
C TYR A 339 -12.14 12.76 23.19
N SER A 340 -12.91 13.52 22.43
CA SER A 340 -12.50 14.86 22.01
C SER A 340 -12.83 15.92 23.06
N GLY A 341 -11.91 16.85 23.28
CA GLY A 341 -12.06 17.94 24.25
C GLY A 341 -11.96 17.49 25.70
N MET A 342 -11.27 16.39 25.98
CA MET A 342 -11.12 15.80 27.30
C MET A 342 -9.64 15.52 27.60
N ASP A 343 -9.27 15.60 28.87
CA ASP A 343 -7.96 15.19 29.38
C ASP A 343 -8.14 14.40 30.70
N LEU A 344 -7.17 13.56 31.01
CA LEU A 344 -6.99 12.92 32.32
C LEU A 344 -5.68 13.45 32.91
N PRO A 345 -5.72 14.53 33.71
CA PRO A 345 -4.49 15.14 34.23
C PRO A 345 -3.70 14.19 35.14
N GLY A 346 -2.37 14.23 35.03
CA GLY A 346 -1.46 13.42 35.85
C GLY A 346 -1.08 12.09 35.19
N GLY A 347 -0.10 11.40 35.78
CA GLY A 347 0.42 10.14 35.25
C GLY A 347 1.22 10.27 33.94
N ASP A 348 1.49 11.50 33.50
CA ASP A 348 2.30 11.79 32.31
C ASP A 348 3.75 11.35 32.52
N TYR A 349 4.20 10.36 31.75
CA TYR A 349 5.56 9.81 31.88
C TYR A 349 6.41 10.00 30.61
N LYS A 350 5.78 10.26 29.46
CA LYS A 350 6.48 10.46 28.19
C LYS A 350 5.78 11.53 27.35
N ARG A 351 6.57 12.44 26.80
CA ARG A 351 6.11 13.52 25.91
C ARG A 351 6.72 13.34 24.52
N ILE A 352 5.89 13.32 23.50
CA ILE A 352 6.28 13.27 22.09
C ILE A 352 5.88 14.60 21.46
N ARG A 353 6.81 15.26 20.75
CA ARG A 353 6.59 16.56 20.10
C ARG A 353 6.59 16.40 18.59
N GLN A 354 6.03 17.38 17.88
CA GLN A 354 5.92 17.38 16.41
C GLN A 354 5.23 16.12 15.89
N THR A 355 4.19 15.69 16.60
CA THR A 355 3.48 14.44 16.35
C THR A 355 2.02 14.72 16.00
N ASN A 356 1.28 13.67 15.62
CA ASN A 356 -0.15 13.74 15.36
C ASN A 356 -0.93 12.77 16.24
N TYR A 357 -2.27 12.83 16.17
CA TYR A 357 -3.13 11.97 16.99
C TYR A 357 -2.89 10.48 16.73
N LEU A 358 -2.75 10.08 15.46
CA LEU A 358 -2.51 8.70 15.06
C LEU A 358 -1.19 8.17 15.63
N GLU A 359 -0.11 8.93 15.51
CA GLU A 359 1.19 8.58 16.11
C GLU A 359 1.11 8.50 17.63
N CYS A 360 0.31 9.35 18.27
CA CYS A 360 0.07 9.31 19.71
C CYS A 360 -0.69 8.04 20.13
N PHE A 361 -1.70 7.65 19.36
CA PHE A 361 -2.42 6.39 19.50
C PHE A 361 -1.50 5.19 19.37
N VAL A 362 -0.75 5.10 18.27
CA VAL A 362 0.22 4.03 18.03
C VAL A 362 1.24 3.95 19.15
N ALA A 363 1.79 5.09 19.58
CA ALA A 363 2.78 5.13 20.65
C ALA A 363 2.23 4.63 21.99
N CYS A 364 0.94 4.87 22.27
CA CYS A 364 0.30 4.35 23.48
C CYS A 364 -0.07 2.87 23.36
N VAL A 365 -0.61 2.43 22.23
CA VAL A 365 -0.96 1.03 22.00
C VAL A 365 0.28 0.13 22.14
N GLY A 366 1.41 0.57 21.57
CA GLY A 366 2.70 -0.14 21.59
C GLY A 366 3.52 -0.03 22.86
N ASP A 367 3.09 0.78 23.83
CA ASP A 367 3.77 0.91 25.12
C ASP A 367 2.94 0.23 26.22
N ASN A 368 3.46 -0.87 26.77
CA ASN A 368 2.79 -1.63 27.83
C ASN A 368 2.55 -0.82 29.11
N ALA A 369 3.32 0.24 29.35
CA ALA A 369 3.10 1.15 30.47
C ALA A 369 1.98 2.16 30.19
N CYS A 370 1.61 2.37 28.92
CA CYS A 370 0.58 3.32 28.56
C CYS A 370 -0.82 2.80 28.88
N ARG A 371 -1.59 3.64 29.57
CA ARG A 371 -3.01 3.44 29.88
C ARG A 371 -3.89 4.46 29.17
N ALA A 372 -3.35 5.65 28.92
CA ALA A 372 -4.01 6.69 28.16
C ALA A 372 -2.99 7.64 27.54
N PHE A 373 -3.44 8.49 26.61
CA PHE A 373 -2.66 9.60 26.12
C PHE A 373 -3.50 10.86 25.98
N ALA A 374 -2.88 12.03 26.08
CA ALA A 374 -3.49 13.30 25.75
C ALA A 374 -2.76 13.94 24.56
N TYR A 375 -3.46 14.10 23.43
CA TYR A 375 -2.95 14.78 22.25
C TYR A 375 -3.42 16.23 22.21
N VAL A 376 -2.47 17.18 22.25
CA VAL A 376 -2.73 18.62 22.21
C VAL A 376 -2.57 19.12 20.77
N SER A 377 -3.68 19.20 20.03
CA SER A 377 -3.70 19.49 18.59
C SER A 377 -2.97 20.79 18.21
N LYS A 378 -3.19 21.89 18.96
CA LYS A 378 -2.53 23.18 18.69
C LYS A 378 -1.01 23.14 18.83
N LYS A 379 -0.49 22.29 19.72
CA LYS A 379 0.94 22.19 19.98
C LYS A 379 1.59 21.04 19.20
N LYS A 380 0.80 20.15 18.60
CA LYS A 380 1.26 18.89 17.99
C LYS A 380 2.08 18.05 18.99
N GLU A 381 1.54 17.92 20.20
CA GLU A 381 2.20 17.23 21.30
C GLU A 381 1.34 16.11 21.84
N CYS A 382 1.96 14.97 22.10
CA CYS A 382 1.36 13.81 22.71
C CYS A 382 1.96 13.60 24.11
N TRP A 383 1.12 13.33 25.08
CA TRP A 383 1.50 13.02 26.45
C TRP A 383 0.98 11.64 26.82
N LEU A 384 1.88 10.65 26.91
CA LEU A 384 1.53 9.29 27.32
C LEU A 384 1.43 9.22 28.84
N LYS A 385 0.40 8.51 29.30
CA LYS A 385 0.01 8.40 30.69
C LYS A 385 -0.01 6.94 31.15
N ASN A 386 0.60 6.66 32.30
CA ASN A 386 0.60 5.33 32.92
C ASN A 386 -0.35 5.21 34.10
N ALA A 387 -0.94 6.33 34.53
CA ALA A 387 -1.98 6.42 35.54
C ALA A 387 -3.09 7.36 35.06
N LEU A 388 -4.32 7.08 35.47
CA LEU A 388 -5.51 7.84 35.05
C LEU A 388 -5.95 8.79 36.17
N GLY A 389 -5.95 10.09 35.86
CA GLY A 389 -6.53 11.11 36.74
C GLY A 389 -8.06 11.18 36.65
N ARG A 390 -8.65 12.24 37.21
CA ARG A 390 -10.08 12.51 37.04
C ARG A 390 -10.35 13.19 35.69
N PRO A 391 -11.38 12.77 34.93
CA PRO A 391 -11.74 13.39 33.66
C PRO A 391 -11.95 14.90 33.80
N ARG A 392 -11.33 15.67 32.90
CA ARG A 392 -11.48 17.12 32.83
C ARG A 392 -11.75 17.55 31.39
N ALA A 393 -12.83 18.30 31.18
CA ALA A 393 -13.10 18.94 29.90
C ALA A 393 -11.98 19.96 29.59
N THR A 394 -11.27 19.72 28.48
CA THR A 394 -10.10 20.50 28.08
C THR A 394 -10.12 20.72 26.57
N LYS A 395 -10.45 21.95 26.16
CA LYS A 395 -10.61 22.28 24.73
C LYS A 395 -9.29 22.13 23.97
N GLY A 396 -9.34 21.46 22.82
CA GLY A 396 -8.18 21.26 21.96
C GLY A 396 -7.25 20.13 22.40
N VAL A 397 -7.69 19.31 23.34
CA VAL A 397 -7.04 18.07 23.75
C VAL A 397 -7.93 16.90 23.39
N ASP A 398 -7.36 15.92 22.70
CA ASP A 398 -8.02 14.67 22.38
C ASP A 398 -7.38 13.57 23.23
N LEU A 399 -8.21 12.90 24.03
CA LEU A 399 -7.83 11.84 24.96
C LEU A 399 -8.05 10.49 24.30
N GLY A 400 -7.04 9.63 24.36
CA GLY A 400 -7.19 8.21 24.07
C GLY A 400 -6.99 7.38 25.33
N VAL A 401 -7.83 6.37 25.55
CA VAL A 401 -7.75 5.45 26.70
C VAL A 401 -7.71 4.01 26.18
N LYS A 402 -6.73 3.25 26.68
CA LYS A 402 -6.54 1.84 26.36
C LYS A 402 -7.39 0.95 27.25
#